data_AF-A0A084R2V4-F1
#
_entry.id   AF-A0A084R2V4-F1
#
_cell.length_a   1.000
_cell.length_b   1.000
_cell.length_c   1.000
_cell.angle_alpha   90.00
_cell.angle_beta   90.00
_cell.angle_gamma   90.00
#
_symmetry.space_group_name_H-M   'P 1'
#
loop_
_entity.id
_entity.type
_entity.pdbx_description
1 polymer ?
#
loop_
_entity_poly.entity_id
_entity_poly.type
_entity_poly.pdbx_seq_one_letter_code
_entity_poly.pdbx_strand_id
1 'polypeptide(L)'
;MASNAVQCSPDHLGVRISLSRTRRIIITFPSTAAAVRYLHIIQKTKAHNIIELKSEQLPGDSRSVSLRLPSTVIEIEASTTYGGFLMTFDDENDARMWQKDLLLWRFSDRSKNQVYTATKYTRE
;
A
#
# COMPACT_ATOMS: atom_id res chain seq x y z
N MET A 1 -9.55 -11.37 21.51
CA MET A 1 -9.71 -10.25 20.56
C MET A 1 -9.70 -10.84 19.17
N ALA A 2 -10.83 -10.83 18.47
CA ALA A 2 -10.95 -11.46 17.16
C ALA A 2 -10.28 -10.55 16.10
N SER A 3 -9.25 -11.08 15.45
CA SER A 3 -8.66 -10.46 14.26
C SER A 3 -9.62 -10.71 13.11
N ASN A 4 -10.32 -9.67 12.64
CA ASN A 4 -11.14 -9.72 11.44
C ASN A 4 -10.22 -9.79 10.21
N ALA A 5 -9.62 -10.96 9.97
CA ALA A 5 -8.94 -11.25 8.72
C ALA A 5 -10.01 -11.60 7.68
N VAL A 6 -10.37 -10.61 6.86
CA VAL A 6 -11.14 -10.87 5.64
C VAL A 6 -10.26 -11.72 4.73
N GLN A 7 -10.68 -12.97 4.53
CA GLN A 7 -9.98 -13.92 3.66
C GLN A 7 -10.30 -13.56 2.21
N CYS A 8 -9.42 -12.77 1.59
CA CYS A 8 -9.56 -12.41 0.17
C CYS A 8 -9.43 -13.65 -0.72
N SER A 9 -10.25 -13.73 -1.77
CA SER A 9 -10.14 -14.75 -2.82
C SER A 9 -8.71 -14.78 -3.40
N PRO A 10 -8.17 -15.97 -3.73
CA PRO A 10 -6.78 -16.14 -4.17
C PRO A 10 -6.42 -15.39 -5.46
N ASP A 11 -7.42 -14.92 -6.22
CA ASP A 11 -7.22 -14.20 -7.49
C ASP A 11 -7.17 -12.67 -7.35
N HIS A 12 -7.31 -12.14 -6.14
CA HIS A 12 -7.50 -10.71 -5.91
C HIS A 12 -6.33 -10.05 -5.20
N LEU A 13 -6.16 -8.74 -5.44
CA LEU A 13 -5.28 -7.90 -4.65
C LEU A 13 -5.93 -7.66 -3.29
N GLY A 14 -5.32 -8.17 -2.22
CA GLY A 14 -5.70 -7.86 -0.85
C GLY A 14 -4.91 -6.68 -0.34
N VAL A 15 -5.56 -5.70 0.29
CA VAL A 15 -4.88 -4.62 1.03
C VAL A 15 -5.39 -4.63 2.45
N ARG A 16 -4.47 -4.73 3.41
CA ARG A 16 -4.75 -4.70 4.85
C ARG A 16 -3.85 -3.67 5.51
N ILE A 17 -4.36 -2.99 6.53
CA ILE A 17 -3.63 -1.95 7.23
C ILE A 17 -3.48 -2.36 8.69
N SER A 18 -2.26 -2.30 9.19
CA SER A 18 -1.92 -2.52 10.59
C SER A 18 -1.49 -1.20 11.18
N LEU A 19 -2.39 -0.56 11.93
CA LEU A 19 -2.13 0.70 12.64
C LEU A 19 -1.48 0.49 14.03
N SER A 20 -1.00 -0.73 14.32
CA SER A 20 -0.28 -1.04 15.56
C SER A 20 1.11 -0.38 15.60
N ARG A 21 1.95 -0.75 16.57
CA ARG A 21 3.24 -0.10 16.94
C ARG A 21 4.15 0.30 15.76
N THR A 22 4.07 -0.41 14.64
CA THR A 22 4.60 0.06 13.35
C THR A 22 3.44 0.15 12.36
N ARG A 23 2.99 1.37 12.06
CA ARG A 23 1.98 1.65 11.01
C ARG A 23 2.46 1.03 9.70
N ARG A 24 1.75 0.01 9.22
CA ARG A 24 2.13 -0.78 8.05
C ARG A 24 0.93 -1.02 7.14
N ILE A 25 1.18 -1.02 5.84
CA ILE A 25 0.27 -1.55 4.83
C ILE A 25 0.79 -2.90 4.38
N ILE A 26 -0.10 -3.86 4.29
CA ILE A 26 0.17 -5.21 3.84
C ILE A 26 -0.61 -5.40 2.55
N ILE A 27 0.11 -5.65 1.47
CA ILE A 27 -0.44 -5.87 0.14
C ILE A 27 -0.24 -7.35 -0.19
N THR A 28 -1.33 -8.08 -0.31
CA THR A 28 -1.37 -9.49 -0.69
C THR A 28 -1.67 -9.60 -2.18
N PHE A 29 -0.76 -10.25 -2.92
CA PHE A 29 -0.86 -10.42 -4.36
C PHE A 29 -1.46 -11.77 -4.73
N PRO A 30 -2.02 -11.91 -5.96
CA PRO A 30 -2.53 -13.20 -6.43
C PRO A 30 -1.48 -14.32 -6.47
N SER A 31 -0.19 -13.96 -6.63
CA SER A 31 0.91 -14.93 -6.65
C SER A 31 2.17 -14.39 -5.96
N THR A 32 3.01 -15.31 -5.47
CA THR A 32 4.34 -14.99 -4.92
C THR A 32 5.20 -14.26 -5.95
N ALA A 33 5.13 -14.67 -7.22
CA ALA A 33 5.87 -14.00 -8.30
C ALA A 33 5.45 -12.53 -8.48
N ALA A 34 4.17 -12.21 -8.34
CA ALA A 34 3.69 -10.83 -8.38
C ALA A 34 4.17 -10.01 -7.16
N ALA A 35 4.11 -10.61 -5.96
CA ALA A 35 4.63 -9.99 -4.74
C ALA A 35 6.14 -9.70 -4.84
N VAL A 36 6.93 -10.67 -5.30
CA VAL A 36 8.39 -10.51 -5.50
C VAL A 36 8.71 -9.43 -6.54
N ARG A 37 7.99 -9.41 -7.67
CA ARG A 37 8.16 -8.35 -8.68
C ARG A 37 7.86 -6.97 -8.09
N TYR A 38 6.76 -6.84 -7.34
CA TYR A 38 6.39 -5.58 -6.72
C TYR A 38 7.43 -5.11 -5.68
N LEU A 39 7.90 -6.02 -4.83
CA LEU A 39 8.95 -5.73 -3.85
C LEU A 39 10.24 -5.27 -4.52
N HIS A 40 10.68 -5.97 -5.58
CA HIS A 40 11.88 -5.60 -6.34
C HIS A 40 11.77 -4.23 -7.00
N ILE A 41 10.58 -3.86 -7.47
CA ILE A 41 10.34 -2.53 -8.04
C ILE A 41 10.49 -1.47 -6.96
N ILE A 42 9.83 -1.65 -5.81
CA ILE A 42 9.92 -0.70 -4.69
C ILE A 42 11.36 -0.53 -4.20
N GLN A 43 12.09 -1.62 -4.02
CA GLN A 43 13.48 -1.59 -3.54
C GLN A 43 14.43 -0.85 -4.49
N LYS A 44 14.07 -0.69 -5.76
CA LYS A 44 14.83 0.09 -6.75
C LYS A 44 14.41 1.56 -6.81
N THR A 45 13.33 1.95 -6.15
CA THR A 45 12.87 3.34 -6.13
C THR A 45 13.66 4.19 -5.15
N LYS A 46 13.72 5.51 -5.40
CA LYS A 46 14.38 6.45 -4.49
C LYS A 46 13.63 6.57 -3.16
N ALA A 47 12.32 6.37 -3.14
CA ALA A 47 11.50 6.36 -1.92
C ALA A 47 11.95 5.38 -0.86
N HIS A 48 12.50 4.21 -1.23
CA HIS A 48 12.95 3.21 -0.24
C HIS A 48 13.94 3.81 0.76
N ASN A 49 14.80 4.72 0.29
CA ASN A 49 15.82 5.37 1.10
C ASN A 49 15.39 6.75 1.63
N ILE A 50 14.52 7.49 0.90
CA ILE A 50 14.20 8.89 1.21
C ILE A 50 13.00 9.03 2.15
N ILE A 51 11.92 8.27 1.93
CA ILE A 51 10.68 8.36 2.75
C ILE A 51 10.56 7.17 3.72
N GLU A 52 11.70 6.57 4.07
CA GLU A 52 11.78 5.36 4.89
C GLU A 52 10.83 4.24 4.44
N LEU A 53 10.67 4.05 3.13
CA LEU A 53 9.77 3.02 2.61
C LEU A 53 10.35 1.61 2.77
N LYS A 54 10.48 1.18 4.02
CA LYS A 54 10.92 -0.16 4.38
C LYS A 54 9.85 -1.13 3.91
N SER A 55 10.24 -1.92 2.91
CA SER A 55 9.42 -2.94 2.30
C SER A 55 10.06 -4.30 2.56
N GLU A 56 9.25 -5.26 2.96
CA GLU A 56 9.71 -6.63 3.20
C GLU A 56 8.61 -7.61 2.85
N GLN A 57 9.00 -8.82 2.45
CA GLN A 57 8.05 -9.92 2.31
C GLN A 57 7.70 -10.43 3.71
N LEU A 58 6.41 -10.69 3.97
CA LEU A 58 6.00 -11.14 5.30
C LEU A 58 6.52 -12.56 5.60
N PRO A 59 7.14 -12.79 6.78
CA PRO A 59 7.48 -14.14 7.21
C PRO A 59 6.24 -15.02 7.28
N GLY A 60 6.26 -16.18 6.61
CA GLY A 60 5.13 -17.11 6.57
C GLY A 60 4.04 -16.77 5.55
N ASP A 61 4.13 -15.65 4.82
CA ASP A 61 3.23 -15.34 3.72
C ASP A 61 3.97 -14.71 2.53
N SER A 62 4.46 -15.58 1.64
CA SER A 62 5.24 -15.18 0.45
C SER A 62 4.41 -14.42 -0.59
N ARG A 63 3.08 -14.34 -0.46
CA ARG A 63 2.25 -13.53 -1.36
C ARG A 63 2.08 -12.11 -0.86
N SER A 64 2.54 -11.80 0.35
CA SER A 64 2.31 -10.51 0.98
C SER A 64 3.57 -9.68 1.11
N VAL A 65 3.46 -8.40 0.74
CA VAL A 65 4.48 -7.38 0.93
C VAL A 65 4.01 -6.42 2.01
N SER A 66 4.82 -6.24 3.04
CA SER A 66 4.62 -5.27 4.11
C SER A 66 5.41 -4.00 3.79
N LEU A 67 4.71 -2.87 3.76
CA LEU A 67 5.25 -1.53 3.59
C LEU A 67 5.07 -0.76 4.88
N ARG A 68 6.16 -0.20 5.43
CA ARG A 68 6.07 0.75 6.54
C ARG A 68 5.52 2.08 6.03
N LEU A 69 4.59 2.65 6.80
CA LEU A 69 4.03 3.97 6.52
C LEU A 69 4.98 5.06 7.03
N PRO A 70 5.24 6.11 6.23
CA PRO A 70 5.99 7.26 6.70
C PRO A 70 5.20 8.01 7.78
N SER A 71 5.90 8.77 8.62
CA SER A 71 5.28 9.56 9.69
C SER A 71 4.40 10.69 9.17
N THR A 72 4.62 11.12 7.93
CA THR A 72 3.85 12.15 7.20
C THR A 72 2.44 11.70 6.84
N VAL A 73 2.13 10.41 6.99
CA VAL A 73 0.76 9.89 6.86
C VAL A 73 -0.02 10.18 8.12
N ILE A 74 -0.94 11.13 8.02
CA ILE A 74 -1.77 11.59 9.13
C ILE A 74 -3.09 10.82 9.23
N GLU A 75 -3.62 10.33 8.11
CA GLU A 75 -4.91 9.65 8.06
C GLU A 75 -4.94 8.56 6.98
N ILE A 76 -5.69 7.50 7.28
CA ILE A 76 -5.98 6.41 6.35
C ILE A 76 -7.43 5.98 6.53
N GLU A 77 -8.19 5.96 5.45
CA GLU A 77 -9.58 5.52 5.46
C GLU A 77 -9.87 4.51 4.33
N ALA A 78 -10.80 3.59 4.58
CA ALA A 78 -11.36 2.76 3.52
C ALA A 78 -12.35 3.60 2.71
N SER A 79 -12.08 3.78 1.42
CA SER A 79 -12.92 4.56 0.52
C SER A 79 -13.79 3.64 -0.33
N THR A 80 -15.11 3.73 -0.12
CA THR A 80 -16.10 3.13 -1.01
C THR A 80 -16.18 3.85 -2.35
N THR A 81 -15.92 5.17 -2.37
CA THR A 81 -15.87 5.99 -3.59
C THR A 81 -14.79 5.52 -4.56
N TYR A 82 -13.59 5.18 -4.05
CA TYR A 82 -12.46 4.73 -4.87
C TYR A 82 -12.27 3.21 -4.87
N GLY A 83 -13.14 2.47 -4.19
CA GLY A 83 -13.06 1.01 -4.10
C GLY A 83 -11.76 0.52 -3.47
N GLY A 84 -11.28 1.14 -2.39
CA GLY A 84 -10.05 0.73 -1.73
C GLY A 84 -9.66 1.58 -0.53
N PHE A 85 -8.39 2.02 -0.44
CA PHE A 85 -7.92 2.83 0.69
C PHE A 85 -7.42 4.19 0.22
N LEU A 86 -7.81 5.23 0.93
CA LEU A 86 -7.32 6.59 0.78
C LEU A 86 -6.32 6.88 1.89
N MET A 87 -5.19 7.49 1.54
CA MET A 87 -4.19 7.95 2.50
C MET A 87 -3.98 9.45 2.33
N THR A 88 -4.02 10.17 3.45
CA THR A 88 -3.76 11.61 3.51
C THR A 88 -2.39 11.86 4.12
N PHE A 89 -1.64 12.74 3.47
CA PHE A 89 -0.35 13.23 3.93
C PHE A 89 -0.43 14.65 4.45
N ASP A 90 0.48 15.00 5.37
CA ASP A 90 0.75 16.37 5.76
C ASP A 90 1.50 17.17 4.69
N ASP A 91 2.29 16.51 3.83
CA ASP A 91 3.08 17.11 2.75
C ASP A 91 2.71 16.57 1.35
N GLU A 92 2.56 17.48 0.38
CA GLU A 92 2.22 17.13 -1.01
C GLU A 92 3.37 16.42 -1.74
N ASN A 93 4.63 16.79 -1.48
CA ASN A 93 5.77 16.17 -2.15
C ASN A 93 5.92 14.71 -1.73
N ASP A 94 5.68 14.40 -0.46
CA ASP A 94 5.64 13.03 0.05
C ASP A 94 4.53 12.22 -0.64
N ALA A 95 3.34 12.79 -0.77
CA ALA A 95 2.24 12.16 -1.52
C ALA A 95 2.64 11.88 -2.98
N ARG A 96 3.32 12.82 -3.64
CA ARG A 96 3.83 12.66 -5.02
C ARG A 96 4.89 11.58 -5.12
N MET A 97 5.84 11.55 -4.18
CA MET A 97 6.86 10.52 -4.14
C MET A 97 6.22 9.14 -3.97
N TRP A 98 5.24 9.02 -3.09
CA TRP A 98 4.57 7.75 -2.86
C TRP A 98 3.73 7.29 -4.04
N GLN A 99 3.01 8.19 -4.68
CA GLN A 99 2.26 7.89 -5.90
C GLN A 99 3.19 7.47 -7.05
N LYS A 100 4.33 8.15 -7.21
CA LYS A 100 5.29 7.85 -8.28
C LYS A 100 6.01 6.51 -8.08
N ASP A 101 6.38 6.21 -6.84
CA ASP A 101 7.22 5.06 -6.51
C ASP A 101 6.39 3.80 -6.22
N LEU A 102 5.09 3.92 -5.95
CA LEU A 102 4.19 2.79 -5.78
C LEU A 102 3.26 2.60 -6.98
N LEU A 103 3.47 1.52 -7.74
CA LEU A 103 2.72 1.21 -8.97
C LEU A 103 1.20 1.06 -8.83
N LEU A 104 0.71 0.86 -7.61
CA LEU A 104 -0.71 0.57 -7.33
C LEU A 104 -1.46 1.80 -6.77
N TRP A 105 -0.78 2.94 -6.70
CA TRP A 105 -1.30 4.15 -6.08
C TRP A 105 -1.47 5.28 -7.10
N ARG A 106 -2.51 6.08 -6.92
CA ARG A 106 -2.84 7.23 -7.77
C ARG A 106 -3.30 8.41 -6.91
N PHE A 107 -3.19 9.63 -7.45
CA PHE A 107 -3.76 10.79 -6.78
C PHE A 107 -5.28 10.69 -6.73
N SER A 108 -5.85 11.01 -5.56
CA SER A 108 -7.29 11.20 -5.44
C SER A 108 -7.70 12.50 -6.14
N ASP A 109 -8.85 12.49 -6.80
CA ASP A 109 -9.41 13.68 -7.45
C ASP A 109 -9.83 14.77 -6.43
N ARG A 110 -9.86 14.44 -5.13
CA ARG A 110 -10.26 15.37 -4.05
C ARG A 110 -9.11 16.26 -3.57
N SER A 111 -7.85 15.80 -3.62
CA SER A 111 -6.72 16.58 -3.12
C SER A 111 -5.35 16.08 -3.61
N LYS A 112 -4.39 17.00 -3.70
CA LYS A 112 -2.99 16.73 -4.08
C LYS A 112 -2.16 16.11 -2.95
N ASN A 113 -2.63 16.12 -1.71
CA ASN A 113 -1.98 15.44 -0.59
C ASN A 113 -2.59 14.05 -0.30
N GLN A 114 -3.43 13.54 -1.22
CA GLN A 114 -4.15 12.29 -1.04
C GLN A 114 -3.84 11.28 -2.14
N VAL A 115 -3.45 10.07 -1.74
CA VAL A 115 -3.25 8.95 -2.65
C VAL A 115 -4.24 7.83 -2.34
N TYR A 116 -4.69 7.12 -3.37
CA TYR A 116 -5.54 5.96 -3.18
C TYR A 116 -5.00 4.73 -3.90
N THR A 117 -5.30 3.56 -3.33
CA THR A 117 -5.10 2.26 -3.97
C THR A 117 -6.43 1.57 -4.16
N ALA A 118 -6.70 1.10 -5.38
CA ALA A 118 -7.90 0.32 -5.66
C ALA A 118 -7.69 -1.13 -5.22
N THR A 119 -8.68 -1.71 -4.55
CA THR A 119 -8.67 -3.14 -4.17
C THR A 119 -9.10 -4.06 -5.32
N LYS A 120 -9.63 -3.48 -6.41
CA LYS A 120 -9.91 -4.18 -7.67
C LYS A 120 -8.93 -3.71 -8.74
N TYR A 121 -7.92 -4.54 -9.01
CA TYR A 121 -7.06 -4.34 -10.18
C TYR A 121 -7.78 -4.91 -11.40
N THR A 122 -8.62 -4.12 -12.07
CA THR A 122 -9.05 -4.46 -13.43
C THR A 122 -7.87 -4.20 -14.36
N ARG A 123 -7.28 -5.27 -14.88
CA ARG A 123 -6.39 -5.19 -16.03
C ARG A 123 -7.27 -4.75 -17.21
N GLU A 124 -7.03 -3.55 -17.73
CA GLU A 124 -7.43 -3.22 -19.11
C GLU A 124 -6.49 -3.93 -20.09
#